data_AF-A0A4R1K396-F1
#
_entry.id   AF-A0A4R1K396-F1
#
_cell.length_a   1.000
_cell.length_b   1.000
_cell.length_c   1.000
_cell.angle_alpha   90.00
_cell.angle_beta   90.00
_cell.angle_gamma   90.00
#
_symmetry.space_group_name_H-M   'P 1'
#
loop_
_entity.id
_entity.type
_entity.pdbx_description
1 polymer ?
#
loop_
_entity_poly.entity_id
_entity_poly.type
_entity_poly.pdbx_seq_one_letter_code
_entity_poly.pdbx_strand_id
1 'polypeptide(L)'
;MKQGAGLISACLVCFGLLSGCSSQTATKTDSVKQPTSDEAMEQCWQQVAARSELASCLQKVLSKAGAEADKAEKKAARQSHTLDMTTSADIKAQRNFLAAKRSFHQFRERFCRWHESMTVGGGSGAGDSYRACYVETTRWWTALLNRQTNSD
;
A
#
# COMPACT_ATOMS: atom_id res chain seq x y z
N MET A 1 16.96 -48.62 -1.81
CA MET A 1 16.70 -49.75 -2.73
C MET A 1 15.24 -49.70 -3.18
N LYS A 2 15.02 -49.70 -4.51
CA LYS A 2 13.76 -49.94 -5.27
C LYS A 2 12.57 -49.00 -5.02
N GLN A 3 11.77 -48.57 -6.00
CA GLN A 3 11.76 -48.53 -7.48
C GLN A 3 10.41 -47.83 -7.84
N GLY A 4 10.30 -47.18 -9.00
CA GLY A 4 9.01 -46.72 -9.51
C GLY A 4 9.11 -45.76 -10.68
N ALA A 5 9.54 -46.26 -11.84
CA ALA A 5 9.53 -45.55 -13.11
C ALA A 5 8.10 -45.48 -13.68
N GLY A 6 7.70 -44.30 -14.18
CA GLY A 6 6.46 -44.11 -14.95
C GLY A 6 6.78 -43.36 -16.23
N LEU A 7 6.97 -44.11 -17.31
CA LEU A 7 7.01 -43.64 -18.70
C LEU A 7 5.59 -43.32 -19.16
N ILE A 8 5.35 -42.08 -19.62
CA ILE A 8 4.23 -41.75 -20.53
C ILE A 8 4.88 -41.03 -21.70
N SER A 9 5.29 -41.81 -22.71
CA SER A 9 4.51 -42.06 -23.93
C SER A 9 4.44 -40.82 -24.81
N ALA A 10 5.25 -40.86 -25.86
CA ALA A 10 5.30 -39.89 -26.94
C ALA A 10 3.95 -39.75 -27.62
N CYS A 11 3.40 -38.53 -27.64
CA CYS A 11 2.51 -38.10 -28.72
C CYS A 11 3.37 -37.37 -29.75
N LEU A 12 3.65 -38.09 -30.83
CA LEU A 12 4.28 -37.62 -32.05
C LEU A 12 3.17 -37.12 -32.99
N VAL A 13 3.43 -35.95 -33.60
CA VAL A 13 2.89 -35.42 -34.86
C VAL A 13 1.49 -34.78 -34.84
N CYS A 14 1.44 -33.46 -35.11
CA CYS A 14 0.70 -32.93 -36.27
C CYS A 14 1.11 -31.48 -36.61
N PHE A 15 1.69 -31.34 -37.81
CA PHE A 15 1.48 -30.29 -38.81
C PHE A 15 1.05 -28.88 -38.37
N GLY A 16 1.87 -27.90 -38.74
CA GLY A 16 1.42 -26.51 -38.92
C GLY A 16 2.49 -25.49 -38.61
N LEU A 17 3.14 -24.96 -39.65
CA LEU A 17 3.94 -23.73 -39.60
C LEU A 17 3.04 -22.56 -39.16
N LEU A 18 2.99 -22.30 -37.87
CA LEU A 18 2.61 -21.01 -37.30
C LEU A 18 3.67 -20.67 -36.25
N SER A 19 4.63 -19.82 -36.65
CA SER A 19 5.58 -19.19 -35.73
C SER A 19 4.82 -18.32 -34.74
N GLY A 20 4.46 -18.93 -33.61
CA GLY A 20 3.84 -18.28 -32.46
C GLY A 20 4.44 -18.85 -31.18
N CYS A 21 5.74 -18.64 -30.95
CA CYS A 21 6.36 -18.95 -29.67
C CYS A 21 6.28 -17.70 -28.78
N SER A 22 5.14 -17.50 -28.12
CA SER A 22 5.06 -16.59 -26.97
C SER A 22 5.50 -17.35 -25.72
N SER A 23 6.79 -17.37 -25.45
CA SER A 23 7.32 -17.71 -24.13
C SER A 23 7.29 -16.46 -23.25
N GLN A 24 6.15 -16.17 -22.62
CA GLN A 24 6.13 -15.28 -21.47
C GLN A 24 6.07 -16.13 -20.22
N THR A 25 7.23 -16.25 -19.59
CA THR A 25 7.41 -16.79 -18.25
C THR A 25 6.63 -15.93 -17.26
N ALA A 26 5.70 -16.54 -16.54
CA ALA A 26 4.97 -15.89 -15.47
C ALA A 26 5.96 -15.56 -14.33
N THR A 27 6.37 -14.29 -14.26
CA THR A 27 7.04 -13.75 -13.07
C THR A 27 6.00 -13.66 -11.96
N LYS A 28 6.31 -14.28 -10.83
CA LYS A 28 5.52 -14.19 -9.59
C LYS A 28 5.43 -12.71 -9.24
N THR A 29 4.29 -12.11 -9.54
CA THR A 29 4.01 -10.73 -9.15
C THR A 29 3.96 -10.70 -7.63
N ASP A 30 4.90 -10.01 -6.99
CA ASP A 30 4.79 -9.68 -5.57
C ASP A 30 3.50 -8.90 -5.39
N SER A 31 2.46 -9.60 -4.93
CA SER A 31 1.16 -9.02 -4.69
C SER A 31 1.34 -7.99 -3.58
N VAL A 32 1.30 -6.71 -3.94
CA VAL A 32 1.28 -5.62 -2.98
C VAL A 32 0.04 -5.85 -2.13
N LYS A 33 0.23 -6.34 -0.90
CA LYS A 33 -0.86 -6.49 0.07
C LYS A 33 -1.50 -5.11 0.22
N GLN A 34 -2.72 -4.95 -0.31
CA GLN A 34 -3.45 -3.71 -0.13
C GLN A 34 -3.70 -3.53 1.38
N PRO A 35 -3.60 -2.30 1.90
CA PRO A 35 -3.89 -2.04 3.29
C PRO A 35 -5.37 -2.34 3.51
N THR A 36 -5.67 -3.34 4.32
CA THR A 36 -7.03 -3.56 4.80
C THR A 36 -7.23 -2.69 6.02
N SER A 37 -8.32 -1.92 6.06
CA SER A 37 -8.74 -1.06 7.18
C SER A 37 -8.72 -1.73 8.56
N ASP A 38 -8.67 -3.06 8.56
CA ASP A 38 -8.86 -3.90 9.74
C ASP A 38 -7.55 -4.13 10.51
N GLU A 39 -6.38 -3.86 9.93
CA GLU A 39 -5.09 -4.13 10.61
C GLU A 39 -4.88 -3.25 11.84
N ALA A 40 -5.13 -1.94 11.74
CA ALA A 40 -5.08 -1.03 12.89
C ALA A 40 -6.14 -1.37 13.95
N MET A 41 -7.32 -1.79 13.51
CA MET A 41 -8.41 -2.18 14.41
C MET A 41 -8.04 -3.45 15.19
N GLU A 42 -7.57 -4.48 14.49
CA GLU A 42 -7.10 -5.75 15.05
C GLU A 42 -5.93 -5.52 16.02
N GLN A 43 -4.94 -4.72 15.61
CA GLN A 43 -3.82 -4.34 16.47
C GLN A 43 -4.33 -3.74 17.79
N CYS A 44 -5.35 -2.89 17.76
CA CYS A 44 -5.88 -2.29 18.97
C CYS A 44 -6.69 -3.26 19.81
N TRP A 45 -7.49 -4.13 19.20
CA TRP A 45 -8.22 -5.17 19.94
C TRP A 45 -7.31 -6.15 20.67
N GLN A 46 -6.13 -6.44 20.15
CA GLN A 46 -5.12 -7.26 20.82
C GLN A 46 -4.47 -6.55 22.03
N GLN A 47 -4.60 -5.23 22.14
CA GLN A 47 -3.93 -4.41 23.17
C GLN A 47 -4.86 -3.93 24.27
N VAL A 48 -6.17 -3.96 24.06
CA VAL A 48 -7.15 -3.41 25.00
C VAL A 48 -8.11 -4.48 25.49
N ALA A 49 -8.59 -4.34 26.72
CA ALA A 49 -9.51 -5.31 27.32
C ALA A 49 -10.98 -4.92 27.09
N ALA A 50 -11.26 -3.64 26.80
CA ALA A 50 -12.61 -3.13 26.67
C ALA A 50 -12.80 -2.26 25.42
N ARG A 51 -14.02 -2.29 24.86
CA ARG A 51 -14.46 -1.48 23.71
C ARG A 51 -14.25 0.02 23.91
N SER A 52 -14.37 0.51 25.14
CA SER A 52 -14.19 1.91 25.52
C SER A 52 -12.75 2.40 25.37
N GLU A 53 -11.76 1.49 25.36
CA GLU A 53 -10.33 1.82 25.27
C GLU A 53 -9.84 1.94 23.82
N LEU A 54 -10.59 1.40 22.85
CA LEU A 54 -10.20 1.37 21.44
C LEU A 54 -9.91 2.75 20.86
N ALA A 55 -10.76 3.74 21.14
CA ALA A 55 -10.58 5.08 20.59
C ALA A 55 -9.23 5.69 21.00
N SER A 56 -8.81 5.45 22.25
CA SER A 56 -7.50 5.88 22.76
C SER A 56 -6.36 5.13 22.10
N CYS A 57 -6.49 3.81 21.94
CA CYS A 57 -5.50 3.02 21.20
C CYS A 57 -5.35 3.50 19.75
N LEU A 58 -6.45 3.61 19.01
CA LEU A 58 -6.46 4.04 17.61
C LEU A 58 -5.89 5.45 17.45
N GLN A 59 -6.15 6.36 18.39
CA GLN A 59 -5.54 7.68 18.38
C GLN A 59 -4.01 7.64 18.55
N LYS A 60 -3.48 6.77 19.41
CA LYS A 60 -2.03 6.57 19.58
C LYS A 60 -1.40 5.98 18.31
N VAL A 61 -2.02 4.96 17.73
CA VAL A 61 -1.56 4.34 16.49
C VAL A 61 -1.59 5.35 15.35
N LEU A 62 -2.65 6.14 15.23
CA LEU A 62 -2.77 7.23 14.26
C LEU A 62 -1.68 8.29 14.43
N SER A 63 -1.40 8.72 15.67
CA SER A 63 -0.32 9.66 15.95
C SER A 63 1.05 9.13 15.51
N LYS A 64 1.30 7.84 15.76
CA LYS A 64 2.56 7.19 15.33
C LYS A 64 2.66 7.11 13.81
N ALA A 65 1.62 6.64 13.13
CA ALA A 65 1.57 6.57 11.67
C ALA A 65 1.73 7.96 11.03
N GLY A 66 1.11 9.00 11.60
CA GLY A 66 1.28 10.38 11.16
C GLY A 66 2.73 10.87 11.28
N ALA A 67 3.39 10.61 12.42
CA ALA A 67 4.79 10.98 12.60
C ALA A 67 5.74 10.27 11.62
N GLU A 68 5.45 9.01 11.27
CA GLU A 68 6.22 8.25 10.28
C GLU A 68 5.99 8.80 8.85
N ALA A 69 4.73 9.10 8.50
CA ALA A 69 4.38 9.72 7.23
C ALA A 69 5.05 11.09 7.07
N ASP A 70 5.03 11.93 8.10
CA ASP A 70 5.69 13.25 8.07
C ASP A 70 7.18 13.16 7.78
N LYS A 71 7.87 12.15 8.36
CA LYS A 71 9.28 11.91 8.09
C LYS A 71 9.51 11.50 6.63
N ALA A 72 8.70 10.57 6.11
CA ALA A 72 8.78 10.11 4.73
C ALA A 72 8.47 11.25 3.73
N GLU A 73 7.44 12.06 4.00
CA GLU A 73 7.09 13.22 3.18
C GLU A 73 8.19 14.28 3.16
N LYS A 74 8.80 14.57 4.31
CA LYS A 74 9.96 15.47 4.40
C LYS A 74 11.15 14.94 3.60
N LYS A 75 11.40 13.62 3.65
CA LYS A 75 12.46 12.97 2.85
C LYS A 75 12.18 13.12 1.35
N ALA A 76 10.99 12.73 0.91
CA ALA A 76 10.58 12.84 -0.49
C ALA A 76 10.65 14.28 -1.00
N ALA A 77 10.19 15.26 -0.22
CA ALA A 77 10.29 16.68 -0.58
C ALA A 77 11.74 17.13 -0.81
N ARG A 78 12.67 16.69 0.05
CA ARG A 78 14.09 17.02 -0.08
C ARG A 78 14.70 16.36 -1.32
N GLN A 79 14.45 15.08 -1.56
CA GLN A 79 14.96 14.40 -2.75
C GLN A 79 14.42 15.01 -4.03
N SER A 80 13.12 15.31 -4.10
CA SER A 80 12.53 15.99 -5.27
C SER A 80 13.16 17.37 -5.52
N HIS A 81 13.43 18.13 -4.46
CA HIS A 81 14.16 19.40 -4.57
C HIS A 81 15.60 19.21 -5.05
N THR A 82 16.33 18.24 -4.50
CA THR A 82 17.68 17.92 -4.95
C THR A 82 17.70 17.56 -6.43
N LEU A 83 16.78 16.71 -6.88
CA LEU A 83 16.66 16.32 -8.30
C LEU A 83 16.48 17.55 -9.20
N ASP A 84 15.56 18.45 -8.85
CA ASP A 84 15.33 19.71 -9.60
C ASP A 84 16.58 20.59 -9.65
N MET A 85 17.43 20.57 -8.61
CA MET A 85 18.66 21.36 -8.56
C MET A 85 19.84 20.71 -9.30
N THR A 86 19.87 19.39 -9.42
CA THR A 86 21.01 18.65 -10.01
C THR A 86 20.81 18.27 -11.47
N THR A 87 19.56 18.21 -11.94
CA THR A 87 19.26 17.90 -13.34
C THR A 87 19.26 19.16 -14.21
N SER A 88 19.72 19.04 -15.46
CA SER A 88 19.65 20.12 -16.45
C SER A 88 18.26 20.25 -17.08
N ALA A 89 17.35 19.30 -16.84
CA ALA A 89 15.99 19.31 -17.35
C ALA A 89 15.01 19.98 -16.36
N ASP A 90 14.06 20.77 -16.87
CA ASP A 90 12.99 21.39 -16.07
C ASP A 90 11.88 20.37 -15.73
N ILE A 91 12.19 19.41 -14.85
CA ILE A 91 11.30 18.29 -14.50
C ILE A 91 10.26 18.63 -13.41
N LYS A 92 10.51 19.69 -12.63
CA LYS A 92 9.58 20.24 -11.62
C LYS A 92 9.13 19.20 -10.60
N ALA A 93 10.03 18.30 -10.21
CA ALA A 93 9.78 17.17 -9.32
C ALA A 93 9.22 17.62 -7.97
N GLN A 94 9.78 18.67 -7.34
CA GLN A 94 9.31 19.15 -6.05
C GLN A 94 7.88 19.67 -6.13
N ARG A 95 7.55 20.45 -7.17
CA ARG A 95 6.18 20.96 -7.36
C ARG A 95 5.19 19.82 -7.58
N ASN A 96 5.54 18.83 -8.38
CA ASN A 96 4.71 17.67 -8.64
C ASN A 96 4.49 16.83 -7.38
N PHE A 97 5.53 16.62 -6.58
CA PHE A 97 5.42 15.93 -5.29
C PHE A 97 4.49 16.68 -4.32
N LEU A 98 4.64 18.00 -4.18
CA LEU A 98 3.78 18.80 -3.31
C LEU A 98 2.31 18.76 -3.74
N ALA A 99 2.04 18.70 -5.05
CA ALA A 99 0.70 18.51 -5.57
C ALA A 99 0.15 17.12 -5.24
N ALA A 100 0.92 16.06 -5.48
CA ALA A 100 0.55 14.69 -5.16
C ALA A 100 0.23 14.51 -3.65
N LYS A 101 1.06 15.10 -2.78
CA LYS A 101 0.85 15.10 -1.33
C LYS A 101 -0.49 15.70 -0.94
N ARG A 102 -0.82 16.89 -1.46
CA ARG A 102 -2.11 17.55 -1.19
C ARG A 102 -3.29 16.69 -1.65
N SER A 103 -3.19 16.12 -2.86
CA SER A 103 -4.24 15.24 -3.39
C SER A 103 -4.40 13.98 -2.56
N PHE A 104 -3.29 13.39 -2.09
CA PHE A 104 -3.33 12.23 -1.19
C PHE A 104 -4.04 12.55 0.13
N HIS A 105 -3.76 13.70 0.75
CA HIS A 105 -4.40 14.07 2.02
C HIS A 105 -5.92 14.23 1.85
N GLN A 106 -6.36 14.85 0.76
CA GLN A 106 -7.78 14.97 0.43
C GLN A 106 -8.42 13.61 0.11
N PHE A 107 -7.72 12.76 -0.64
CA PHE A 107 -8.15 11.39 -0.91
C PHE A 107 -8.35 10.62 0.39
N ARG A 108 -7.35 10.60 1.28
CA ARG A 108 -7.39 9.88 2.55
C ARG A 108 -8.60 10.28 3.39
N GLU A 109 -8.85 11.58 3.51
CA GLU A 109 -10.00 12.07 4.27
C GLU A 109 -11.33 11.60 3.67
N ARG A 110 -11.53 11.81 2.37
CA ARG A 110 -12.78 11.48 1.67
C ARG A 110 -13.01 9.96 1.60
N PHE A 111 -11.95 9.21 1.33
CA PHE A 111 -11.97 7.76 1.28
C PHE A 111 -12.36 7.18 2.63
N CYS A 112 -11.77 7.67 3.73
CA CYS A 112 -12.11 7.15 5.05
C CYS A 112 -13.49 7.58 5.54
N ARG A 113 -14.01 8.74 5.13
CA ARG A 113 -15.42 9.10 5.32
C ARG A 113 -16.36 8.16 4.57
N TRP A 114 -16.05 7.87 3.31
CA TRP A 114 -16.83 6.92 2.53
C TRP A 114 -16.79 5.52 3.14
N HIS A 115 -15.62 5.04 3.53
CA HIS A 115 -15.43 3.75 4.20
C HIS A 115 -16.22 3.65 5.51
N GLU A 116 -16.15 4.68 6.36
CA GLU A 116 -16.95 4.80 7.59
C GLU A 116 -18.45 4.65 7.28
N SER A 117 -18.97 5.38 6.29
CA SER A 117 -20.37 5.29 5.87
C SER A 117 -20.76 3.90 5.37
N MET A 118 -19.87 3.23 4.62
CA MET A 118 -20.11 1.90 4.07
C MET A 118 -20.06 0.77 5.12
N THR A 119 -19.30 0.95 6.20
CA THR A 119 -19.07 -0.10 7.20
C THR A 119 -20.03 -0.06 8.38
N VAL A 120 -20.36 1.15 8.88
CA VAL A 120 -21.12 1.32 10.14
C VAL A 120 -22.35 2.20 10.00
N GLY A 121 -22.57 2.84 8.84
CA GLY A 121 -23.84 3.52 8.52
C GLY A 121 -24.27 4.64 9.50
N GLY A 122 -23.37 5.15 10.35
CA GLY A 122 -23.65 6.20 11.33
C GLY A 122 -23.90 5.77 12.78
N GLY A 123 -23.45 4.58 13.20
CA GLY A 123 -23.62 4.07 14.58
C GLY A 123 -22.37 4.07 15.47
N SER A 124 -22.49 3.40 16.63
CA SER A 124 -21.38 3.16 17.57
C SER A 124 -20.22 2.42 16.88
N GLY A 125 -19.10 3.10 16.68
CA GLY A 125 -17.92 2.58 15.96
C GLY A 125 -17.56 3.32 14.67
N ALA A 126 -18.38 4.28 14.23
CA ALA A 126 -18.06 5.19 13.13
C ALA A 126 -16.68 5.86 13.29
N GLY A 127 -16.44 6.47 14.46
CA GLY A 127 -15.16 7.10 14.77
C GLY A 127 -13.97 6.13 14.78
N ASP A 128 -14.17 4.88 15.19
CA ASP A 128 -13.10 3.88 15.23
C ASP A 128 -12.79 3.33 13.83
N SER A 129 -13.83 3.04 13.03
CA SER A 129 -13.70 2.66 11.61
C SER A 129 -12.96 3.74 10.81
N TYR A 130 -13.37 5.01 10.99
CA TYR A 130 -12.69 6.14 10.36
C TYR A 130 -11.20 6.20 10.74
N ARG A 131 -10.88 6.10 12.04
CA ARG A 131 -9.49 6.15 12.53
C ARG A 131 -8.65 5.00 12.01
N ALA A 132 -9.19 3.79 12.00
CA ALA A 132 -8.50 2.61 11.49
C ALA A 132 -8.19 2.76 9.99
N CYS A 133 -9.17 3.17 9.18
CA CYS A 133 -8.93 3.51 7.76
C CYS A 133 -7.84 4.59 7.61
N TYR A 134 -7.88 5.63 8.44
CA TYR A 134 -6.94 6.73 8.35
C TYR A 134 -5.50 6.28 8.66
N VAL A 135 -5.32 5.40 9.66
CA VAL A 135 -4.04 4.76 9.97
C VAL A 135 -3.52 4.00 8.74
N GLU A 136 -4.34 3.13 8.17
CA GLU A 136 -3.91 2.23 7.11
C GLU A 136 -3.57 2.96 5.81
N THR A 137 -4.40 3.93 5.45
CA THR A 137 -4.13 4.79 4.30
C THR A 137 -2.86 5.61 4.50
N THR A 138 -2.56 6.02 5.75
CA THR A 138 -1.33 6.74 6.09
C THR A 138 -0.09 5.84 6.04
N ARG A 139 -0.18 4.60 6.55
CA ARG A 139 0.88 3.59 6.47
C ARG A 139 1.22 3.25 5.02
N TRP A 140 0.18 3.08 4.19
CA TRP A 140 0.34 2.84 2.76
C TRP A 140 1.14 3.93 2.05
N TRP A 141 0.76 5.19 2.27
CA TRP A 141 1.46 6.33 1.68
C TRP A 141 2.91 6.39 2.15
N THR A 142 3.13 6.18 3.44
CA THR A 142 4.48 6.10 4.02
C THR A 142 5.32 5.03 3.34
N ALA A 143 4.77 3.82 3.16
CA ALA A 143 5.45 2.73 2.48
C ALA A 143 5.73 3.04 1.00
N LEU A 144 4.77 3.66 0.30
CA LEU A 144 4.94 4.10 -1.07
C LEU A 144 6.10 5.10 -1.20
N LEU A 145 6.12 6.14 -0.35
CA LEU A 145 7.19 7.13 -0.34
C LEU A 145 8.54 6.51 -0.02
N ASN A 146 8.61 5.63 0.98
CA ASN A 146 9.85 4.95 1.34
C ASN A 146 10.38 4.11 0.19
N ARG A 147 9.52 3.42 -0.58
CA ARG A 147 9.97 2.70 -1.78
C ARG A 147 10.58 3.64 -2.82
N GLN A 148 9.90 4.74 -3.14
CA GLN A 148 10.37 5.71 -4.13
C GLN A 148 11.67 6.43 -3.70
N THR A 149 11.87 6.61 -2.39
CA THR A 149 12.98 7.39 -1.83
C THR A 149 14.17 6.54 -1.37
N ASN A 150 14.06 5.20 -1.42
CA ASN A 150 15.13 4.25 -1.11
C ASN A 150 15.65 3.53 -2.37
N SER A 151 15.24 3.96 -3.57
CA SER A 151 15.70 3.40 -4.84
C SER A 151 16.94 4.10 -5.42
N ASP A 152 17.54 5.02 -4.66
CA ASP A 152 18.81 5.70 -4.96
C ASP A 152 19.98 4.97 -4.29
#